data_AF-A0A2S6UGC8-F1
#
_entry.id   AF-A0A2S6UGC8-F1
#
_cell.length_a   1.000
_cell.length_b   1.000
_cell.length_c   1.000
_cell.angle_alpha   90.00
_cell.angle_beta   90.00
_cell.angle_gamma   90.00
#
_symmetry.space_group_name_H-M   'P 1'
#
loop_
_entity.id
_entity.type
_entity.pdbx_description
1 polymer ?
#
loop_
_entity_poly.entity_id
_entity_poly.type
_entity_poly.pdbx_seq_one_letter_code
_entity_poly.pdbx_strand_id
1 'polypeptide(L)' 'MAYYMEAGTAKPGRRSSMEVQNWFWRDTAAGRVFLDVREKLRGSDDEKLRFVAERILLPKTQHG' A
#
# COMPACT_ATOMS: atom_id res chain seq x y z
N MET A 1 0.05 -1.37 9.50
CA MET A 1 0.89 -0.27 8.98
C MET A 1 1.96 0.22 9.96
N ALA A 2 1.61 0.54 11.22
CA ALA A 2 2.54 1.19 12.18
C ALA A 2 3.92 0.53 12.27
N TYR A 3 3.98 -0.79 12.51
CA TYR A 3 5.22 -1.55 12.54
C TYR A 3 6.15 -1.30 11.33
N TYR A 4 5.60 -1.33 10.11
CA TYR A 4 6.42 -1.10 8.92
C TYR A 4 6.87 0.36 8.83
N MET A 5 6.02 1.32 9.19
CA MET A 5 6.42 2.73 9.15
C MET A 5 7.57 3.01 10.12
N GLU A 6 7.49 2.49 11.34
CA GLU A 6 8.56 2.56 12.34
C GLU A 6 9.84 1.90 11.80
N ALA A 7 9.74 0.67 11.27
CA ALA A 7 10.87 -0.04 10.68
C ALA A 7 11.50 0.71 9.50
N GLY A 8 10.70 1.36 8.66
CA GLY A 8 11.17 2.17 7.54
C GLY A 8 11.92 3.42 7.99
N THR A 9 11.44 4.08 9.05
CA THR A 9 12.12 5.24 9.66
C THR A 9 13.37 4.88 10.47
N ALA A 10 13.46 3.66 10.97
CA ALA A 10 14.60 3.18 11.75
C ALA A 10 15.81 2.77 10.89
N LYS A 11 15.67 2.72 9.55
CA LYS A 11 16.79 2.44 8.64
C LYS A 11 17.87 3.53 8.76
N PRO A 12 19.17 3.19 8.64
CA PRO A 12 20.25 4.18 8.69
C PRO A 12 20.08 5.30 7.65
N GLY A 13 20.38 6.53 8.07
CA GLY A 13 20.24 7.75 7.28
C GLY A 13 18.86 8.42 7.43
N ARG A 14 18.78 9.72 7.13
CA ARG A 14 17.49 10.42 7.07
C ARG A 14 16.72 9.93 5.84
N ARG A 15 15.53 9.38 6.07
CA ARG A 15 14.56 9.02 5.03
C ARG A 15 13.42 10.01 5.06
N SER A 16 13.07 10.58 3.92
CA SER A 16 11.83 11.31 3.74
C SER A 16 10.63 10.37 3.90
N SER A 17 9.47 10.92 4.26
CA SER A 17 8.22 10.17 4.32
C SER A 17 7.87 9.48 3.00
N MET A 18 8.23 10.09 1.86
CA MET A 18 8.04 9.51 0.53
C MET A 18 8.89 8.25 0.32
N GLU A 19 10.15 8.26 0.76
CA GLU A 19 11.03 7.09 0.66
C GLU A 19 10.54 5.92 1.52
N VAL A 20 10.03 6.22 2.72
CA VAL A 20 9.44 5.20 3.61
C VAL A 20 8.17 4.61 2.98
N GLN A 21 7.30 5.44 2.39
CA GLN A 21 6.11 4.99 1.69
C GLN A 21 6.46 4.12 0.47
N ASN A 22 7.41 4.56 -0.36
CA ASN A 22 7.85 3.80 -1.53
C ASN A 22 8.41 2.44 -1.13
N TRP A 23 9.23 2.40 -0.09
CA TRP A 23 9.75 1.14 0.47
C TRP A 23 8.61 0.25 0.99
N PHE A 24 7.63 0.81 1.73
CA PHE A 24 6.50 0.03 2.21
C PHE A 24 5.74 -0.67 1.07
N TRP A 25 5.39 0.08 0.01
CA TRP A 25 4.56 -0.43 -1.08
C TRP A 25 5.31 -1.39 -2.02
N ARG A 26 6.64 -1.26 -2.17
CA ARG A 26 7.44 -2.04 -3.12
C ARG A 26 8.18 -3.20 -2.48
N ASP A 27 8.62 -3.06 -1.24
CA ASP A 27 9.64 -3.94 -0.65
C ASP A 27 9.15 -4.71 0.59
N THR A 28 7.85 -4.65 0.91
CA THR A 28 7.28 -5.35 2.07
C THR A 28 6.19 -6.33 1.67
N ALA A 29 6.09 -7.43 2.43
CA ALA A 29 5.02 -8.41 2.26
C ALA A 29 3.63 -7.77 2.45
N ALA A 30 3.48 -6.83 3.38
CA ALA A 30 2.22 -6.12 3.59
C ALA A 30 1.83 -5.27 2.38
N GLY A 31 2.75 -4.47 1.84
CA GLY A 31 2.52 -3.68 0.62
C GLY A 31 2.10 -4.58 -0.55
N ARG A 32 2.78 -5.72 -0.71
CA ARG A 32 2.44 -6.71 -1.75
C ARG A 32 1.02 -7.28 -1.57
N VAL A 33 0.65 -7.67 -0.35
CA VAL A 33 -0.68 -8.21 -0.05
C VAL A 33 -1.78 -7.19 -0.38
N PHE A 34 -1.60 -5.91 -0.05
CA PHE A 34 -2.59 -4.89 -0.39
C PHE A 34 -2.77 -4.74 -1.90
N LEU A 35 -1.69 -4.79 -2.68
CA LEU A 35 -1.75 -4.75 -4.14
C LEU A 35 -2.43 -6.00 -4.71
N ASP A 36 -2.11 -7.19 -4.20
CA ASP A 36 -2.72 -8.45 -4.68
C ASP A 36 -4.22 -8.52 -4.31
N VAL A 37 -4.61 -8.03 -3.13
CA VAL A 37 -6.02 -7.91 -2.73
C VAL A 37 -6.74 -6.92 -3.63
N ARG A 38 -6.13 -5.77 -3.95
CA ARG A 38 -6.71 -4.80 -4.88
C ARG A 38 -7.10 -5.45 -6.20
N GLU A 39 -6.16 -6.16 -6.82
CA GLU A 39 -6.40 -6.76 -8.14
C GLU A 39 -7.51 -7.80 -8.11
N LYS A 40 -7.60 -8.60 -7.03
CA LYS A 40 -8.72 -9.53 -6.83
C LYS A 40 -10.06 -8.81 -6.70
N LEU A 41 -10.12 -7.74 -5.88
CA LEU A 41 -11.36 -7.01 -5.63
C LEU A 41 -11.83 -6.18 -6.84
N ARG A 42 -10.91 -5.73 -7.71
CA ARG A 42 -11.27 -5.06 -8.97
C ARG A 42 -12.06 -5.95 -9.93
N GLY A 43 -11.82 -7.25 -9.90
CA GLY A 43 -12.55 -8.25 -10.70
C GLY A 43 -13.81 -8.79 -10.03
N SER A 44 -14.21 -8.27 -8.86
CA SER A 44 -15.39 -8.72 -8.14
C SER A 44 -16.70 -8.26 -8.79
N ASP A 45 -17.70 -9.13 -8.83
CA ASP A 45 -19.07 -8.78 -9.23
C ASP A 45 -19.78 -7.89 -8.19
N ASP A 46 -19.27 -7.85 -6.96
CA ASP A 46 -19.75 -6.92 -5.93
C ASP A 46 -19.21 -5.50 -6.18
N GLU A 47 -20.14 -4.58 -6.47
CA GLU A 47 -19.86 -3.16 -6.72
C GLU A 47 -19.16 -2.47 -5.54
N LYS A 48 -19.50 -2.81 -4.30
CA LYS A 48 -18.87 -2.22 -3.11
C LYS A 48 -17.42 -2.66 -2.99
N LEU A 49 -17.12 -3.92 -3.30
CA LEU A 49 -15.75 -4.43 -3.29
C LEU A 49 -14.89 -3.77 -4.36
N ARG A 50 -15.45 -3.56 -5.56
CA ARG A 50 -14.77 -2.82 -6.63
C ARG A 50 -14.54 -1.36 -6.24
N PHE A 51 -15.52 -0.70 -5.61
CA PHE A 51 -15.34 0.65 -5.08
C PHE A 51 -14.21 0.74 -4.06
N VAL A 52 -14.12 -0.21 -3.11
CA VAL A 52 -13.02 -0.28 -2.14
C VAL A 52 -11.67 -0.42 -2.85
N ALA A 53 -11.58 -1.30 -3.85
CA ALA A 53 -10.37 -1.55 -4.61
C ALA A 53 -9.89 -0.31 -5.40
N GLU A 54 -10.82 0.45 -5.95
CA GLU A 54 -10.51 1.62 -6.79
C GLU A 54 -10.25 2.90 -6.00
N ARG A 55 -10.86 3.06 -4.81
CA ARG A 55 -10.90 4.37 -4.12
C ARG A 55 -10.34 4.37 -2.70
N ILE A 56 -10.25 3.22 -2.04
CA ILE A 56 -9.97 3.16 -0.59
C ILE A 56 -8.67 2.41 -0.29
N LEU A 57 -8.43 1.29 -0.96
CA LEU A 57 -7.42 0.33 -0.53
C LEU A 57 -5.98 0.86 -0.64
N LEU A 58 -5.73 1.79 -1.56
CA LEU A 58 -4.43 2.43 -1.75
C LEU A 58 -4.49 3.92 -1.39
N PRO A 59 -3.39 4.54 -0.95
CA PRO A 59 -3.29 5.99 -0.85
C PRO A 59 -3.26 6.63 -2.23
N LYS A 60 -3.71 7.89 -2.34
CA LYS A 60 -3.73 8.66 -3.61
C LYS A 60 -2.37 8.69 -4.33
N THR A 61 -1.28 8.66 -3.58
CA THR A 61 0.08 8.61 -4.11
C THR A 61 0.43 7.31 -4.83
N GLN A 62 -0.40 6.27 -4.72
CA GLN A 62 -0.20 4.93 -5.28
C GLN A 62 -1.36 4.47 -6.18
N HIS A 63 -2.27 5.37 -6.56
CA HIS A 63 -3.25 5.10 -7.60
C HIS A 63 -2.56 5.32 -8.95
N GLY A 64 -1.87 4.29 -9.45
CA GLY A 64 -1.44 4.21 -10.85
C GLY A 64 -2.65 3.98 -11.76
#